data_AF-A0A815HV51-F1
#
_entry.id   AF-A0A815HV51-F1
#
_cell.length_a   1.000
_cell.length_b   1.000
_cell.length_c   1.000
_cell.angle_alpha   90.00
_cell.angle_beta   90.00
_cell.angle_gamma   90.00
#
_symmetry.space_group_name_H-M   'P 1'
#
loop_
_entity.id
_entity.type
_entity.pdbx_description
1 polymer ?
#
loop_
_entity_poly.entity_id
_entity_poly.type
_entity_poly.pdbx_seq_one_letter_code
_entity_poly.pdbx_strand_id
1 'polypeptide(L)'
;MQSSDNNDKLNSIQAQINQKTNESLESTRRIVSLAAESQDLGINTMIMLDEQDEKLNKIEIALDDIDYVMYKAERNLSNLEKCCGLCVLPWKRVRRSHRPLTNSSTTVSSERSSPITIEPKLRMIGEEGMHSKRYVTRITNDDREEEMDDNLQLVDDYIGTLKNIALDMGDTITKQTKKLDVISKKTEDGITRVDASNKRTQNLLRK
;
A
#
# COMPACT_ATOMS: atom_id res chain seq x y z
N MET A 1 -38.40 -57.69 13.55
CA MET A 1 -37.31 -57.41 12.58
C MET A 1 -37.31 -55.96 12.10
N GLN A 2 -38.43 -55.36 11.65
CA GLN A 2 -38.48 -53.95 11.22
C GLN A 2 -38.06 -52.91 12.27
N SER A 3 -38.29 -53.16 13.58
CA SER A 3 -37.87 -52.23 14.65
C SER A 3 -36.36 -52.19 14.89
N SER A 4 -35.62 -53.26 14.56
CA SER A 4 -34.16 -53.28 14.74
C SER A 4 -33.48 -52.48 13.63
N ASP A 5 -33.91 -52.70 12.38
CA ASP A 5 -33.37 -52.02 11.19
C ASP A 5 -33.61 -50.48 11.24
N ASN A 6 -34.70 -50.04 11.88
CA ASN A 6 -34.94 -48.61 12.10
C ASN A 6 -34.01 -48.01 13.17
N ASN A 7 -33.71 -48.73 14.24
CA ASN A 7 -32.76 -48.28 15.27
C ASN A 7 -31.33 -48.21 14.72
N ASP A 8 -30.93 -49.17 13.89
CA ASP A 8 -29.60 -49.20 13.27
C ASP A 8 -29.40 -48.01 12.31
N LYS A 9 -30.45 -47.65 11.54
CA LYS A 9 -30.43 -46.46 10.68
C LYS A 9 -30.34 -45.16 11.48
N LEU A 10 -31.09 -45.03 12.58
CA LEU A 10 -31.02 -43.86 13.46
C LEU A 10 -29.62 -43.71 14.08
N ASN A 11 -29.02 -44.81 14.55
CA ASN A 11 -27.67 -44.81 15.09
C ASN A 11 -26.62 -44.41 14.03
N SER A 12 -26.77 -44.90 12.81
CA SER A 12 -25.89 -44.53 11.68
C SER A 12 -26.00 -43.04 11.34
N ILE A 13 -27.22 -42.50 11.28
CA ILE A 13 -27.45 -41.07 11.02
C ILE A 13 -26.84 -40.21 12.14
N GLN A 14 -27.04 -40.59 13.41
CA GLN A 14 -26.46 -39.87 14.53
C GLN A 14 -24.93 -39.87 14.52
N ALA A 15 -24.32 -41.00 14.14
CA ALA A 15 -22.87 -41.10 13.98
C ALA A 15 -22.36 -40.16 12.87
N GLN A 16 -23.07 -40.09 11.74
CA GLN A 16 -22.73 -39.18 10.63
C GLN A 16 -22.86 -37.71 11.03
N ILE A 17 -23.92 -37.33 11.77
CA ILE A 17 -24.10 -35.96 12.28
C ILE A 17 -22.94 -35.59 13.20
N ASN A 18 -22.57 -36.47 14.13
CA ASN A 18 -21.46 -36.24 15.05
C ASN A 18 -20.13 -36.09 14.31
N GLN A 19 -19.88 -36.94 13.31
CA GLN A 19 -18.69 -36.84 12.46
C GLN A 19 -18.65 -35.48 11.74
N LYS A 20 -19.73 -35.09 11.07
CA LYS A 20 -19.81 -33.82 10.34
C LYS A 20 -19.66 -32.59 11.23
N THR A 21 -20.22 -32.65 12.43
CA THR A 21 -20.08 -31.59 13.44
C THR A 21 -18.62 -31.44 13.86
N ASN A 22 -17.93 -32.55 14.11
CA ASN A 22 -16.51 -32.54 14.50
C ASN A 22 -15.60 -32.03 13.36
N GLU A 23 -15.85 -32.49 12.12
CA GLU A 23 -15.15 -32.00 10.92
C GLU A 23 -15.34 -30.49 10.73
N SER A 24 -16.55 -29.99 10.96
CA SER A 24 -16.88 -28.56 10.86
C SER A 24 -16.17 -27.74 11.94
N LEU A 25 -16.18 -28.22 13.19
CA LEU A 25 -15.48 -27.57 14.29
C LEU A 25 -13.97 -27.48 14.02
N GLU A 26 -13.35 -28.56 13.59
CA GLU A 26 -11.93 -28.56 13.21
C GLU A 26 -11.67 -27.56 12.06
N SER A 27 -12.59 -27.45 11.11
CA SER A 27 -12.50 -26.43 10.07
C SER A 27 -12.55 -25.01 10.63
N THR A 28 -13.43 -24.72 11.60
CA THR A 28 -13.47 -23.39 12.23
C THR A 28 -12.18 -23.05 12.96
N ARG A 29 -11.58 -24.01 13.68
CA ARG A 29 -10.26 -23.84 14.32
C ARG A 29 -9.16 -23.52 13.31
N ARG A 30 -9.14 -24.22 12.16
CA ARG A 30 -8.18 -23.92 11.08
C ARG A 30 -8.40 -22.52 10.51
N ILE A 31 -9.65 -22.11 10.30
CA ILE A 31 -9.97 -20.77 9.77
C ILE A 31 -9.52 -19.68 10.76
N VAL A 32 -9.75 -19.87 12.06
CA VAL A 32 -9.24 -18.95 13.11
C VAL A 32 -7.72 -18.79 13.00
N SER A 33 -6.99 -19.90 12.93
CA SER A 33 -5.53 -19.88 12.80
C SER A 33 -5.07 -19.15 11.54
N LEU A 34 -5.70 -19.43 10.40
CA LEU A 34 -5.37 -18.79 9.12
C LEU A 34 -5.69 -17.29 9.13
N ALA A 35 -6.80 -16.89 9.76
CA ALA A 35 -7.21 -15.50 9.85
C ALA A 35 -6.25 -14.69 10.73
N ALA A 36 -5.82 -15.25 11.86
CA ALA A 36 -4.81 -14.66 12.73
C ALA A 36 -3.46 -14.49 12.01
N GLU A 37 -2.98 -15.55 11.34
CA GLU A 37 -1.73 -15.49 10.55
C GLU A 37 -1.81 -14.46 9.41
N SER A 38 -2.97 -14.37 8.74
CA SER A 38 -3.20 -13.39 7.69
C SER A 38 -3.17 -11.96 8.22
N GLN A 39 -3.67 -11.73 9.43
CA GLN A 39 -3.65 -10.41 10.06
C GLN A 39 -2.20 -9.99 10.34
N ASP A 40 -1.40 -10.86 10.94
CA ASP A 40 0.01 -10.59 11.23
C ASP A 40 0.80 -10.30 9.95
N LEU A 41 0.56 -11.09 8.89
CA LEU A 41 1.15 -10.85 7.58
C LEU A 41 0.71 -9.50 6.99
N GLY A 42 -0.56 -9.15 7.13
CA GLY A 42 -1.12 -7.87 6.69
C GLY A 42 -0.47 -6.69 7.39
N ILE A 43 -0.30 -6.76 8.72
CA ILE A 43 0.38 -5.73 9.52
C ILE A 43 1.83 -5.57 9.07
N ASN A 44 2.57 -6.68 8.94
CA ASN A 44 3.96 -6.64 8.46
C ASN A 44 4.07 -6.03 7.06
N THR A 45 3.12 -6.34 6.18
CA THR A 45 3.06 -5.75 4.83
C THR A 45 2.83 -4.25 4.89
N MET A 46 1.97 -3.78 5.79
CA MET A 46 1.71 -2.36 5.98
C MET A 46 2.95 -1.59 6.46
N ILE A 47 3.74 -2.19 7.37
CA ILE A 47 5.02 -1.63 7.81
C ILE A 47 5.99 -1.51 6.63
N MET A 48 6.09 -2.56 5.80
CA MET A 48 6.94 -2.53 4.62
C MET A 48 6.51 -1.45 3.61
N LEU A 49 5.20 -1.23 3.44
CA LEU A 49 4.69 -0.17 2.57
C LEU A 49 5.05 1.22 3.12
N ASP A 50 4.98 1.44 4.43
CA ASP A 50 5.39 2.70 5.06
C ASP A 50 6.90 2.97 4.84
N GLU A 51 7.76 1.97 5.05
CA GLU A 51 9.19 2.08 4.75
C GLU A 51 9.48 2.38 3.28
N GLN A 52 8.68 1.82 2.36
CA GLN A 52 8.79 2.10 0.94
C GLN A 52 8.38 3.55 0.61
N ASP A 53 7.36 4.10 1.28
CA ASP A 53 6.96 5.50 1.08
C ASP A 53 8.09 6.46 1.43
N GLU A 54 8.77 6.22 2.56
CA GLU A 54 9.93 7.00 2.99
C GLU A 54 11.11 6.90 2.01
N LYS A 55 11.32 5.73 1.41
CA LYS A 55 12.33 5.57 0.34
C LYS A 55 11.96 6.39 -0.89
N LEU A 56 10.69 6.39 -1.30
CA LEU A 56 10.23 7.22 -2.42
C LEU A 56 10.37 8.72 -2.12
N ASN A 57 10.06 9.16 -0.90
CA ASN A 57 10.27 10.54 -0.47
C ASN A 57 11.74 10.97 -0.60
N LYS A 58 12.68 10.11 -0.18
CA LYS A 58 14.12 10.38 -0.33
C LYS A 58 14.55 10.46 -1.79
N ILE A 59 14.01 9.60 -2.66
CA ILE A 59 14.28 9.64 -4.11
C ILE A 59 13.77 10.95 -4.71
N GLU A 60 12.56 11.37 -4.35
CA GLU A 60 11.99 12.62 -4.86
C GLU A 60 12.85 13.83 -4.46
N ILE A 61 13.29 13.91 -3.20
CA ILE A 61 14.18 14.98 -2.73
C ILE A 61 15.51 14.97 -3.49
N ALA A 62 16.10 13.79 -3.70
CA ALA A 62 17.34 13.67 -4.47
C ALA A 62 17.18 14.14 -5.93
N LEU A 63 16.02 13.91 -6.55
CA LEU A 63 15.72 14.40 -7.89
C LEU A 63 15.57 15.93 -7.93
N ASP A 64 15.00 16.54 -6.89
CA ASP A 64 14.92 17.99 -6.76
C ASP A 64 16.32 18.62 -6.58
N ASP A 65 17.20 17.96 -5.83
CA ASP A 65 18.61 18.38 -5.70
C ASP A 65 19.34 18.30 -7.05
N ILE A 66 19.12 17.23 -7.83
CA ILE A 66 19.65 17.10 -9.19
C ILE A 66 19.15 18.24 -10.08
N ASP A 67 17.86 18.59 -10.01
CA ASP A 67 17.30 19.72 -10.77
C ASP A 67 18.06 21.01 -10.48
N TYR A 68 18.27 21.28 -9.19
CA TYR A 68 18.94 22.49 -8.72
C TYR A 68 20.42 22.53 -9.15
N VAL A 69 21.13 21.41 -9.07
CA VAL A 69 22.52 21.31 -9.53
C VAL A 69 22.59 21.48 -11.04
N MET A 70 21.68 20.88 -11.81
CA MET A 70 21.61 21.03 -13.26
C MET A 70 21.31 22.46 -13.68
N TYR A 71 20.44 23.17 -12.96
CA TYR A 71 20.24 24.60 -13.19
C TYR A 71 21.56 25.39 -13.09
N LYS A 72 22.31 25.18 -12.00
CA LYS A 72 23.59 25.87 -11.81
C LYS A 72 24.59 25.50 -12.89
N ALA A 73 24.69 24.21 -13.24
CA ALA A 73 25.57 23.72 -14.29
C ALA A 73 25.25 24.38 -15.64
N GLU A 74 23.98 24.44 -16.04
CA GLU A 74 23.55 25.09 -17.28
C GLU A 74 23.84 26.59 -17.29
N ARG A 75 23.65 27.28 -16.17
CA ARG A 75 23.98 28.71 -16.05
C ARG A 75 25.48 28.93 -16.21
N ASN A 76 26.30 28.09 -15.59
CA ASN A 76 27.76 28.16 -15.71
C ASN A 76 28.23 27.85 -17.14
N LEU A 77 27.69 26.79 -17.77
CA LEU A 77 27.96 26.49 -19.18
C LEU A 77 27.55 27.66 -20.09
N SER A 78 26.41 28.28 -19.84
CA SER A 78 25.96 29.46 -20.60
C SER A 78 26.88 30.68 -20.41
N ASN A 79 27.58 30.78 -19.28
CA ASN A 79 28.60 31.81 -19.07
C ASN A 79 29.90 31.48 -19.79
N LEU A 80 30.31 30.21 -19.82
CA LEU A 80 31.49 29.75 -20.56
C LEU A 80 31.29 29.78 -22.09
N GLU A 81 30.05 29.65 -22.56
CA GLU A 81 29.68 29.83 -23.98
C GLU A 81 29.85 31.29 -24.46
N LYS A 82 29.93 32.28 -23.55
CA LYS A 82 30.15 33.69 -23.90
C LYS A 82 31.65 33.91 -24.18
N CYS A 83 31.96 34.31 -25.41
CA CYS A 83 33.31 34.66 -25.84
C CYS A 83 33.77 35.96 -25.17
N CYS A 84 35.00 35.95 -24.61
CA CYS A 84 35.76 37.12 -24.15
C CYS A 84 34.96 38.21 -23.40
N GLY A 85 34.55 37.93 -22.16
CA GLY A 85 34.33 38.91 -21.07
C GLY A 85 33.19 39.94 -21.19
N LEU A 86 32.73 40.33 -22.38
CA LEU A 86 31.78 41.44 -22.54
C LEU A 86 30.88 41.39 -23.78
N CYS A 87 31.09 40.47 -24.74
CA CYS A 87 30.34 40.45 -26.00
C CYS A 87 29.41 39.22 -26.12
N VAL A 88 28.11 39.44 -25.97
CA VAL A 88 27.08 38.45 -26.34
C VAL A 88 26.98 38.46 -27.87
N LEU A 89 27.32 37.37 -28.55
CA LEU A 89 27.06 37.21 -29.99
C LEU A 89 25.56 37.50 -30.25
N PRO A 90 25.19 38.59 -30.95
CA PRO A 90 23.80 39.04 -31.04
C PRO A 90 22.88 38.09 -31.82
N TRP A 91 23.44 37.03 -32.41
CA TRP A 91 22.76 36.10 -33.31
C TRP A 91 22.27 34.81 -32.61
N LYS A 92 22.51 34.65 -31.30
CA LYS A 92 22.00 33.49 -30.51
C LYS A 92 21.27 33.87 -29.22
N ARG A 93 20.47 34.94 -29.26
CA ARG A 93 19.62 35.34 -28.13
C ARG A 93 18.39 34.41 -28.03
N VAL A 94 18.60 33.15 -27.64
CA VAL A 94 17.50 32.26 -27.23
C VAL A 94 17.01 32.76 -25.88
N ARG A 95 15.73 33.17 -25.79
CA ARG A 95 15.06 33.43 -24.52
C ARG A 95 14.99 32.10 -23.76
N ARG A 96 15.90 31.87 -22.83
CA ARG A 96 15.92 30.65 -22.00
C ARG A 96 15.19 30.97 -20.70
N SER A 97 13.91 30.62 -20.64
CA SER A 97 13.16 30.58 -19.38
C SER A 97 13.62 29.36 -18.61
N HIS A 98 14.00 29.53 -17.35
CA HIS A 98 14.25 28.40 -16.49
C HIS A 98 12.95 27.62 -16.32
N ARG A 99 12.93 26.35 -16.76
CA ARG A 99 11.80 25.46 -16.56
C ARG A 99 12.25 24.43 -15.53
N PRO A 100 11.66 24.39 -14.32
CA PRO A 100 11.92 23.33 -13.36
C PRO A 100 11.61 21.97 -13.99
N LEU A 101 12.19 20.89 -13.47
CA LEU A 101 11.94 19.53 -13.98
C LEU A 101 10.46 19.11 -13.92
N THR A 102 9.57 19.89 -13.31
CA THR A 102 8.13 19.81 -13.57
C THR A 102 7.47 21.19 -13.48
N ASN A 103 6.49 21.44 -14.35
CA ASN A 103 5.43 22.42 -14.10
C ASN A 103 4.28 21.67 -13.40
N SER A 104 4.42 21.24 -12.16
CA SER A 104 3.30 20.63 -11.42
C SER A 104 2.90 21.53 -10.26
N SER A 105 1.95 22.41 -10.54
CA SER A 105 0.95 22.85 -9.56
C SER A 105 0.11 21.64 -9.13
N THR A 106 0.75 20.68 -8.48
CA THR A 106 0.09 19.70 -7.64
C THR A 106 0.80 19.84 -6.31
N THR A 107 0.39 20.85 -5.55
CA THR A 107 0.55 20.84 -4.11
C THR A 107 -0.08 19.54 -3.63
N VAL A 108 0.73 18.48 -3.53
CA VAL A 108 0.44 17.42 -2.57
C VAL A 108 0.67 18.14 -1.26
N SER A 109 -0.43 18.65 -0.71
CA SER A 109 -0.45 19.38 0.55
C SER A 109 0.40 18.60 1.53
N SER A 110 1.44 19.25 2.03
CA SER A 110 2.22 18.79 3.17
C SER A 110 1.32 18.89 4.40
N GLU A 111 0.30 18.03 4.47
CA GLU A 111 -0.25 17.63 5.74
C GLU A 111 0.81 16.74 6.34
N ARG A 112 1.51 17.27 7.35
CA ARG A 112 2.44 16.53 8.17
C ARG A 112 1.76 15.22 8.56
N SER A 113 2.21 14.12 7.95
CA SER A 113 1.83 12.77 8.31
C SER A 113 2.15 12.64 9.78
N SER A 114 1.11 12.62 10.61
CA SER A 114 1.28 12.21 12.00
C SER A 114 1.84 10.79 11.96
N PRO A 115 2.79 10.42 12.84
CA PRO A 115 3.23 9.04 12.93
C PRO A 115 1.98 8.18 13.08
N ILE A 116 1.76 7.27 12.12
CA ILE A 116 0.67 6.31 12.17
C ILE A 116 0.97 5.45 13.40
N THR A 117 0.38 5.82 14.52
CA THR A 117 0.26 4.93 15.66
C THR A 117 -0.63 3.81 15.16
N ILE A 118 -0.03 2.64 14.88
CA ILE A 118 -0.75 1.40 14.56
C ILE A 118 -1.39 0.91 15.87
N GLU A 119 -2.29 1.71 16.41
CA GLU A 119 -3.31 1.21 17.32
C GLU A 119 -4.49 0.82 16.42
N PRO A 120 -4.99 -0.42 16.51
CA PRO A 120 -6.16 -0.83 15.77
C PRO A 120 -7.34 0.02 16.25
N LYS A 121 -7.60 1.12 15.56
CA LYS A 121 -8.79 1.94 15.82
C LYS A 121 -9.98 1.17 15.27
N LEU A 122 -10.61 0.39 16.14
CA LEU A 122 -11.98 -0.08 15.94
C LEU A 122 -12.84 1.15 15.63
N ARG A 123 -13.22 1.33 14.36
CA ARG A 123 -14.31 2.22 13.99
C ARG A 123 -15.59 1.54 14.47
N MET A 124 -16.04 1.92 15.67
CA MET A 124 -17.35 1.57 16.20
C MET A 124 -18.42 2.12 15.24
N ILE A 125 -19.00 1.25 14.43
CA ILE A 125 -20.23 1.55 13.69
C ILE A 125 -21.36 1.52 14.70
N GLY A 126 -22.20 2.56 14.65
CA GLY A 126 -23.26 2.84 15.62
C GLY A 126 -24.27 1.70 15.82
N GLU A 127 -24.81 1.73 17.04
CA GLU A 127 -25.85 0.88 17.62
C GLU A 127 -27.01 0.57 16.67
N GLU A 128 -27.36 -0.71 16.54
CA GLU A 128 -28.73 -1.23 16.70
C GLU A 128 -28.67 -2.72 17.14
N GLY A 129 -29.22 -3.03 18.31
CA GLY A 129 -29.64 -4.38 18.72
C GLY A 129 -28.54 -5.44 18.89
N MET A 130 -28.08 -5.61 20.13
CA MET A 130 -27.29 -6.77 20.58
C MET A 130 -28.13 -8.06 20.57
N HIS A 131 -28.52 -8.53 19.40
CA HIS A 131 -28.71 -9.95 19.18
C HIS A 131 -27.32 -10.52 18.98
N SER A 132 -26.83 -11.33 19.92
CA SER A 132 -25.65 -12.17 19.73
C SER A 132 -25.78 -12.79 18.35
N LYS A 133 -24.94 -12.35 17.40
CA LYS A 133 -25.03 -12.77 16.00
C LYS A 133 -24.52 -14.19 15.95
N ARG A 134 -25.41 -15.12 16.24
CA ARG A 134 -25.12 -16.55 16.26
C ARG A 134 -24.94 -16.99 14.81
N TYR A 135 -23.72 -17.40 14.47
CA TYR A 135 -23.34 -17.91 13.16
C TYR A 135 -23.77 -19.37 13.00
N VAL A 136 -23.93 -20.10 14.10
CA VAL A 136 -24.29 -21.53 14.09
C VAL A 136 -25.71 -21.76 14.63
N THR A 137 -26.60 -22.30 13.81
CA THR A 137 -27.91 -22.77 14.29
C THR A 137 -27.73 -23.92 15.28
N ARG A 138 -28.22 -23.78 16.51
CA ARG A 138 -28.13 -24.84 17.52
C ARG A 138 -29.08 -25.99 17.20
N ILE A 139 -28.54 -27.19 17.04
CA ILE A 139 -29.31 -28.41 16.72
C ILE A 139 -29.19 -29.40 17.88
N THR A 140 -27.97 -29.66 18.32
CA THR A 140 -27.67 -30.53 19.45
C THR A 140 -27.52 -29.77 20.76
N ASN A 141 -27.27 -28.46 20.68
CA ASN A 141 -27.09 -27.56 21.83
C ASN A 141 -26.02 -28.08 22.79
N ASP A 142 -24.91 -28.53 22.20
CA ASP A 142 -23.74 -29.03 22.92
C ASP A 142 -22.57 -28.04 22.86
N ASP A 143 -21.52 -28.32 23.64
CA ASP A 143 -20.35 -27.46 23.78
C ASP A 143 -19.60 -27.26 22.46
N ARG A 144 -19.75 -28.19 21.49
CA ARG A 144 -19.07 -28.11 20.18
C ARG A 144 -19.71 -27.03 19.30
N GLU A 145 -21.04 -26.95 19.31
CA GLU A 145 -21.77 -25.89 18.61
C GLU A 145 -21.49 -24.50 19.22
N GLU A 146 -21.29 -24.43 20.54
CA GLU A 146 -20.87 -23.21 21.24
C GLU A 146 -19.46 -22.77 20.84
N GLU A 147 -18.48 -23.69 20.88
CA GLU A 147 -17.11 -23.39 20.44
C GLU A 147 -17.06 -23.00 18.95
N MET A 148 -17.90 -23.63 18.11
CA MET A 148 -17.97 -23.28 16.70
C MET A 148 -18.50 -21.85 16.48
N ASP A 149 -19.48 -21.43 17.28
CA ASP A 149 -20.03 -20.07 17.24
C ASP A 149 -18.98 -19.05 17.70
N ASP A 150 -18.26 -19.33 18.78
CA ASP A 150 -17.16 -18.50 19.29
C ASP A 150 -16.01 -18.37 18.27
N ASN A 151 -15.62 -19.48 17.64
CA ASN A 151 -14.60 -19.48 16.58
C ASN A 151 -15.03 -18.61 15.40
N LEU A 152 -16.30 -18.67 14.99
CA LEU A 152 -16.80 -17.87 13.87
C LEU A 152 -16.94 -16.39 14.21
N GLN A 153 -17.29 -16.05 15.46
CA GLN A 153 -17.27 -14.67 15.94
C GLN A 153 -15.85 -14.10 15.89
N LEU A 154 -14.86 -14.86 16.36
CA LEU A 154 -13.46 -14.45 16.30
C LEU A 154 -12.97 -14.28 14.85
N VAL A 155 -13.40 -15.16 13.94
CA VAL A 155 -13.12 -15.02 12.51
C VAL A 155 -13.75 -13.75 11.92
N ASP A 156 -14.97 -13.38 12.32
CA ASP A 156 -15.62 -12.14 11.86
C ASP A 156 -14.81 -10.91 12.29
N ASP A 157 -14.28 -10.91 13.53
CA ASP A 157 -13.42 -9.84 14.05
C ASP A 157 -12.10 -9.74 13.26
N TYR A 158 -11.46 -10.89 12.98
CA TYR A 158 -10.26 -10.93 12.14
C TYR A 158 -10.54 -10.44 10.72
N ILE A 159 -11.65 -10.86 10.11
CA ILE A 159 -12.05 -10.43 8.75
C ILE A 159 -12.33 -8.92 8.75
N GLY A 160 -12.98 -8.39 9.79
CA GLY A 160 -13.20 -6.95 9.95
C GLY A 160 -11.88 -6.17 9.97
N THR A 161 -10.89 -6.68 10.70
CA THR A 161 -9.56 -6.08 10.76
C THR A 161 -8.81 -6.20 9.43
N LEU A 162 -8.81 -7.38 8.82
CA LEU A 162 -8.22 -7.64 7.50
C LEU A 162 -8.79 -6.73 6.41
N LYS A 163 -10.10 -6.46 6.47
CA LYS A 163 -10.75 -5.51 5.56
C LYS A 163 -10.18 -4.11 5.71
N ASN A 164 -9.99 -3.63 6.94
CA ASN A 164 -9.40 -2.31 7.18
C ASN A 164 -7.96 -2.24 6.67
N ILE A 165 -7.14 -3.27 6.97
CA ILE A 165 -5.77 -3.39 6.44
C ILE A 165 -5.77 -3.34 4.91
N ALA A 166 -6.66 -4.10 4.26
CA ALA A 166 -6.75 -4.14 2.80
C ALA A 166 -7.13 -2.78 2.19
N LEU A 167 -8.05 -2.04 2.82
CA LEU A 167 -8.43 -0.69 2.40
C LEU A 167 -7.24 0.28 2.54
N ASP A 168 -6.58 0.28 3.70
CA ASP A 168 -5.46 1.19 3.95
C ASP A 168 -4.24 0.87 3.06
N MET A 169 -3.98 -0.42 2.81
CA MET A 169 -2.98 -0.87 1.85
C MET A 169 -3.32 -0.38 0.44
N GLY A 170 -4.59 -0.50 0.01
CA GLY A 170 -5.06 -0.04 -1.30
C GLY A 170 -4.87 1.47 -1.51
N ASP A 171 -5.21 2.27 -0.50
CA ASP A 171 -5.00 3.72 -0.51
C ASP A 171 -3.51 4.07 -0.55
N THR A 172 -2.68 3.38 0.23
CA THR A 172 -1.22 3.58 0.28
C THR A 172 -0.56 3.26 -1.06
N ILE A 173 -0.89 2.12 -1.66
CA ILE A 173 -0.40 1.72 -2.99
C ILE A 173 -0.83 2.73 -4.06
N THR A 174 -2.06 3.24 -4.00
CA THR A 174 -2.55 4.26 -4.95
C THR A 174 -1.77 5.56 -4.82
N LYS A 175 -1.46 6.00 -3.59
CA LYS A 175 -0.62 7.19 -3.35
C LYS A 175 0.81 6.98 -3.84
N GLN A 176 1.41 5.83 -3.55
CA GLN A 176 2.76 5.50 -3.98
C GLN A 176 2.89 5.38 -5.50
N THR A 177 1.89 4.79 -6.17
CA THR A 177 1.83 4.72 -7.64
C THR A 177 1.87 6.13 -8.26
N LYS A 178 1.08 7.08 -7.73
CA LYS A 178 1.12 8.47 -8.22
C LYS A 178 2.48 9.14 -7.97
N LYS A 179 3.11 8.86 -6.83
CA LYS A 179 4.46 9.38 -6.50
C LYS A 179 5.50 8.81 -7.46
N LEU A 180 5.41 7.52 -7.81
CA LEU A 180 6.26 6.87 -8.80
C LEU A 180 6.13 7.52 -10.18
N ASP A 181 4.93 7.89 -10.62
CA ASP A 181 4.74 8.60 -11.89
C ASP A 181 5.47 9.95 -11.90
N VAL A 182 5.40 10.70 -10.79
CA VAL A 182 6.11 11.98 -10.63
C VAL A 182 7.62 11.77 -10.65
N ILE A 183 8.12 10.79 -9.89
CA ILE A 183 9.54 10.42 -9.85
C ILE A 183 10.03 10.00 -11.23
N SER A 184 9.27 9.18 -11.95
CA SER A 184 9.61 8.72 -13.30
C SER A 184 9.78 9.91 -14.24
N LYS A 185 8.81 10.82 -14.23
CA LYS A 185 8.86 12.03 -15.07
C LYS A 185 10.04 12.94 -14.71
N LYS A 186 10.26 13.22 -13.42
CA LYS A 186 11.41 14.00 -12.94
C LYS A 186 12.73 13.35 -13.37
N THR A 187 12.81 12.02 -13.34
CA THR A 187 13.98 11.25 -13.75
C THR A 187 14.23 11.36 -15.24
N GLU A 188 13.21 11.17 -16.08
CA GLU A 188 13.31 11.30 -17.55
C GLU A 188 13.77 12.71 -17.95
N ASP A 189 13.10 13.73 -17.42
CA ASP A 189 13.45 15.12 -17.68
C ASP A 189 14.89 15.41 -17.17
N GLY A 190 15.27 14.85 -16.01
CA GLY A 190 16.62 14.97 -15.44
C GLY A 190 17.71 14.36 -16.33
N ILE A 191 17.48 13.15 -16.85
CA ILE A 191 18.40 12.46 -17.77
C ILE A 191 18.61 13.29 -19.03
N THR A 192 17.52 13.74 -19.66
CA THR A 192 17.64 14.54 -20.90
C THR A 192 18.41 15.84 -20.68
N ARG A 193 18.24 16.46 -19.50
CA ARG A 193 18.92 17.70 -19.11
C ARG A 193 20.41 17.50 -18.85
N VAL A 194 20.77 16.41 -18.17
CA VAL A 194 22.17 16.00 -17.93
C VAL A 194 22.86 15.72 -19.26
N ASP A 195 22.24 14.95 -20.15
CA ASP A 195 22.79 14.63 -21.47
C ASP A 195 23.00 15.87 -22.34
N ALA A 196 22.04 16.79 -22.34
CA ALA A 196 22.15 18.06 -23.07
C ALA A 196 23.31 18.91 -22.53
N SER A 197 23.44 19.00 -21.20
CA SER A 197 24.55 19.73 -20.55
C SER A 197 25.89 19.08 -20.86
N ASN A 198 25.99 17.75 -20.79
CA ASN A 198 27.21 17.00 -21.12
C ASN A 198 27.66 17.24 -22.58
N LYS A 199 26.72 17.18 -23.54
CA LYS A 199 27.00 17.51 -24.95
C LYS A 199 27.52 18.94 -25.13
N ARG A 200 26.96 19.93 -24.41
CA ARG A 200 27.45 21.31 -24.44
C ARG A 200 28.88 21.42 -23.88
N THR A 201 29.15 20.78 -22.75
CA THR A 201 30.50 20.73 -22.17
C THR A 201 31.51 20.13 -23.14
N GLN A 202 31.20 18.99 -23.77
CA GLN A 202 32.09 18.37 -24.76
C GLN A 202 32.38 19.30 -25.95
N ASN A 203 31.37 20.04 -26.44
CA ASN A 203 31.57 21.00 -27.51
C ASN A 203 32.44 22.20 -27.11
N LEU A 204 32.40 22.62 -25.84
CA LEU A 204 33.28 23.66 -25.31
C LEU A 204 34.72 23.18 -25.19
N LEU A 205 34.96 21.92 -24.77
CA LEU A 205 36.30 21.34 -24.66
C LEU A 205 36.96 21.05 -26.02
N ARG A 206 36.18 20.97 -27.10
CA ARG A 206 36.69 20.79 -28.47
C ARG A 206 37.03 22.11 -29.17
N LYS A 207 36.76 23.26 -28.54
CA LYS A 207 37.21 24.58 -29.01
C LYS A 207 38.59 24.90 -28.44
#